data_AF-A0A7K3HGA2-F1
#
_entry.id   AF-A0A7K3HGA2-F1
#
_cell.length_a   1.000
_cell.length_b   1.000
_cell.length_c   1.000
_cell.angle_alpha   90.00
_cell.angle_beta   90.00
_cell.angle_gamma   90.00
#
_symmetry.space_group_name_H-M   'P 1'
#
loop_
_entity.id
_entity.type
_entity.pdbx_description
1 polymer ?
#
loop_
_entity_poly.entity_id
_entity_poly.type
_entity_poly.pdbx_seq_one_letter_code
_entity_poly.pdbx_strand_id
1 'polypeptide(L)'
;MVRIARPGQWAAAVREVSVAQWLADNDVPAVRALPVDQPVEVSGRPVTFWEELPAHTNGTVRDVVQLLKRLHPLPVPDFPLGDLDPFVRVSERIDAATSLTEYDRSWLRQRREELQRQWIRRPSGLPDCVVHGDAWVGNVARTARGPILLDFERVSVGPPEWDLVSTAVKLTTTGAVSPPEYAEFCALYGVDVTEREGYELLSSARELRMATYAAQHAATRPEWTKEAQYRVDCLRGRRGPRPWKWTGIM
;
A
#
# COMPACT_ATOMS: atom_id res chain seq x y z
N MET A 1 -18.37 -5.79 -12.69
CA MET A 1 -17.54 -4.56 -12.75
C MET A 1 -16.49 -4.70 -13.85
N VAL A 2 -16.20 -3.64 -14.61
CA VAL A 2 -15.17 -3.64 -15.66
C VAL A 2 -14.06 -2.66 -15.28
N ARG A 3 -12.80 -3.08 -15.34
CA ARG A 3 -11.63 -2.22 -15.10
C ARG A 3 -10.85 -2.05 -16.41
N ILE A 4 -10.56 -0.79 -16.77
CA ILE A 4 -9.82 -0.44 -17.98
C ILE A 4 -8.47 0.16 -17.57
N ALA A 5 -7.39 -0.58 -17.83
CA ALA A 5 -6.05 -0.12 -17.50
C ALA A 5 -5.52 0.89 -18.54
N ARG A 6 -4.44 1.58 -18.19
CA ARG A 6 -3.74 2.48 -19.13
C ARG A 6 -3.00 1.65 -20.19
N PRO A 7 -2.70 2.23 -21.37
CA PRO A 7 -1.82 1.59 -22.34
C PRO A 7 -0.49 1.14 -21.70
N GLY A 8 0.02 -0.02 -22.12
CA GLY A 8 1.27 -0.60 -21.60
C GLY A 8 1.16 -1.31 -20.24
N GLN A 9 -0.05 -1.48 -19.68
CA GLN A 9 -0.26 -2.16 -18.39
C GLN A 9 -0.68 -3.63 -18.51
N TRP A 10 -0.40 -4.29 -19.66
CA TRP A 10 -0.83 -5.67 -19.89
C TRP A 10 -0.32 -6.64 -18.84
N ALA A 11 0.98 -6.63 -18.57
CA ALA A 11 1.59 -7.51 -17.58
C ALA A 11 1.02 -7.29 -16.16
N ALA A 12 0.73 -6.03 -15.80
CA ALA A 12 0.09 -5.71 -14.52
C ALA A 12 -1.33 -6.27 -14.44
N ALA A 13 -2.12 -6.12 -15.50
CA ALA A 13 -3.49 -6.65 -15.56
C ALA A 13 -3.53 -8.19 -15.49
N VAL A 14 -2.63 -8.87 -16.22
CA VAL A 14 -2.47 -10.33 -16.12
C VAL A 14 -2.14 -10.73 -14.68
N ARG A 15 -1.13 -10.08 -14.08
CA ARG A 15 -0.70 -10.40 -12.72
C ARG A 15 -1.82 -10.19 -11.69
N GLU A 16 -2.58 -9.11 -11.76
CA GLU A 16 -3.71 -8.87 -10.86
C GLU A 16 -4.79 -9.96 -10.96
N VAL A 17 -5.11 -10.40 -12.18
CA VAL A 17 -6.07 -11.50 -12.41
C VAL A 17 -5.52 -12.81 -11.85
N SER A 18 -4.25 -13.13 -12.12
CA SER A 18 -3.60 -14.35 -11.59
C SER A 18 -3.56 -14.36 -10.07
N VAL A 19 -3.29 -13.22 -9.43
CA VAL A 19 -3.36 -13.07 -7.97
C VAL A 19 -4.77 -13.30 -7.46
N ALA A 20 -5.79 -12.72 -8.10
CA ALA A 20 -7.17 -12.89 -7.68
C ALA A 20 -7.64 -14.37 -7.75
N GLN A 21 -7.21 -15.08 -8.79
CA GLN A 21 -7.48 -16.51 -8.98
C GLN A 21 -6.74 -17.35 -7.92
N TRP A 22 -5.44 -17.10 -7.72
CA TRP A 22 -4.68 -17.79 -6.68
C TRP A 22 -5.23 -17.57 -5.27
N LEU A 23 -5.69 -16.35 -4.95
CA LEU A 23 -6.38 -16.07 -3.69
C LEU A 23 -7.72 -16.82 -3.58
N ALA A 24 -8.39 -17.10 -4.71
CA ALA A 24 -9.61 -17.92 -4.73
C ALA A 24 -9.30 -19.40 -4.48
N ASP A 25 -8.27 -19.93 -5.14
CA ASP A 25 -7.83 -21.32 -4.99
C ASP A 25 -7.33 -21.63 -3.56
N ASN A 26 -6.92 -20.61 -2.82
CA ASN A 26 -6.47 -20.71 -1.42
C ASN A 26 -7.52 -20.23 -0.40
N ASP A 27 -8.80 -20.10 -0.79
CA ASP A 27 -9.91 -19.71 0.10
C ASP A 27 -9.71 -18.38 0.85
N VAL A 28 -8.91 -17.46 0.30
CA VAL A 28 -8.77 -16.10 0.83
C VAL A 28 -9.95 -15.25 0.37
N PRO A 29 -10.67 -14.55 1.28
CA PRO A 29 -11.72 -13.62 0.91
C PRO A 29 -11.13 -12.41 0.18
N ALA A 30 -11.28 -12.39 -1.14
CA ALA A 30 -10.69 -11.41 -2.04
C ALA A 30 -11.64 -11.11 -3.19
N VAL A 31 -11.54 -9.93 -3.80
CA VAL A 31 -12.33 -9.61 -5.00
C VAL A 31 -12.04 -10.64 -6.10
N ARG A 32 -13.10 -11.14 -6.74
CA ARG A 32 -13.01 -12.24 -7.69
C ARG A 32 -12.98 -11.72 -9.13
N ALA A 33 -12.05 -12.25 -9.92
CA ALA A 33 -12.08 -12.11 -11.37
C ALA A 33 -13.16 -13.05 -11.93
N LEU A 34 -13.92 -12.60 -12.94
CA LEU A 34 -14.90 -13.46 -13.61
C LEU A 34 -14.18 -14.60 -14.36
N PRO A 35 -14.80 -15.80 -14.47
CA PRO A 35 -14.20 -16.96 -15.14
C PRO A 35 -14.33 -16.83 -16.67
N VAL A 36 -13.69 -15.81 -17.23
CA VAL A 36 -13.60 -15.53 -18.66
C VAL A 36 -12.14 -15.32 -19.04
N ASP A 37 -11.80 -15.53 -20.31
CA ASP A 37 -10.46 -15.25 -20.81
C ASP A 37 -10.18 -13.74 -20.68
N GLN A 38 -9.23 -13.40 -19.81
CA GLN A 38 -8.90 -12.02 -19.50
C GLN A 38 -7.43 -11.88 -19.04
N PRO A 39 -6.81 -10.69 -19.18
CA PRO A 39 -7.36 -9.47 -19.77
C PRO A 39 -7.65 -9.59 -21.27
N VAL A 40 -8.56 -8.76 -21.78
CA VAL A 40 -8.75 -8.54 -23.22
C VAL A 40 -8.18 -7.18 -23.62
N GLU A 41 -7.72 -7.03 -24.86
CA GLU A 41 -7.24 -5.73 -25.36
C GLU A 41 -8.36 -4.97 -26.08
N VAL A 42 -8.59 -3.73 -25.67
CA VAL A 42 -9.50 -2.79 -26.37
C VAL A 42 -8.78 -1.47 -26.57
N SER A 43 -8.56 -1.07 -27.83
CA SER A 43 -7.88 0.18 -28.17
C SER A 43 -6.50 0.35 -27.49
N GLY A 44 -5.71 -0.73 -27.46
CA GLY A 44 -4.39 -0.76 -26.83
C GLY A 44 -4.41 -0.71 -25.29
N ARG A 45 -5.57 -0.97 -24.68
CA ARG A 45 -5.75 -0.99 -23.22
C ARG A 45 -6.19 -2.37 -22.74
N PRO A 46 -5.53 -2.92 -21.71
CA PRO A 46 -6.01 -4.13 -21.05
C PRO A 46 -7.33 -3.86 -20.31
N VAL A 47 -8.30 -4.75 -20.48
CA VAL A 47 -9.61 -4.73 -19.82
C VAL A 47 -9.80 -6.02 -19.03
N THR A 48 -10.16 -5.89 -17.76
CA THR A 48 -10.43 -7.00 -16.85
C THR A 48 -11.85 -6.93 -16.28
N PHE A 49 -12.41 -8.09 -15.97
CA PHE A 49 -13.79 -8.29 -15.57
C PHE A 49 -13.85 -8.94 -14.19
N TRP A 50 -14.58 -8.29 -13.29
CA TRP A 50 -14.60 -8.62 -11.88
C TRP A 50 -16.04 -8.79 -11.40
N GLU A 51 -16.24 -9.70 -10.45
CA GLU A 51 -17.48 -9.78 -9.70
C GLU A 51 -17.75 -8.44 -9.00
N GLU A 52 -18.98 -7.97 -9.11
CA GLU A 52 -19.40 -6.78 -8.37
C GLU A 52 -19.61 -7.14 -6.91
N LEU A 53 -19.04 -6.34 -6.02
CA LEU A 53 -19.20 -6.55 -4.59
C LEU A 53 -20.61 -6.12 -4.15
N PRO A 54 -21.22 -6.83 -3.19
CA PRO A 54 -22.44 -6.37 -2.55
C PRO A 54 -22.19 -5.05 -1.81
N ALA A 55 -23.26 -4.45 -1.28
CA ALA A 55 -23.15 -3.27 -0.40
C ALA A 55 -22.10 -3.50 0.71
N HIS A 56 -21.18 -2.55 0.84
CA HIS A 56 -20.02 -2.66 1.71
C HIS A 56 -19.59 -1.29 2.25
N THR A 57 -18.81 -1.33 3.32
CA THR A 57 -18.07 -0.18 3.86
C THR A 57 -16.57 -0.46 3.78
N ASN A 58 -15.76 0.53 4.11
CA ASN A 58 -14.34 0.28 4.40
C ASN A 58 -14.22 -0.72 5.56
N GLY A 59 -13.12 -1.48 5.58
CA GLY A 59 -12.80 -2.40 6.65
C GLY A 59 -12.37 -1.69 7.94
N THR A 60 -12.12 -2.48 8.98
CA THR A 60 -11.43 -2.00 10.20
C THR A 60 -10.04 -2.62 10.33
N VAL A 61 -9.27 -2.16 11.30
CA VAL A 61 -7.96 -2.74 11.63
C VAL A 61 -8.05 -4.26 11.88
N ARG A 62 -9.13 -4.72 12.51
CA ARG A 62 -9.43 -6.14 12.74
C ARG A 62 -9.59 -6.90 11.42
N ASP A 63 -10.31 -6.35 10.45
CA ASP A 63 -10.52 -6.99 9.15
C ASP A 63 -9.21 -7.14 8.39
N VAL A 64 -8.38 -6.10 8.40
CA VAL A 64 -7.05 -6.11 7.77
C VAL A 64 -6.24 -7.27 8.35
N VAL A 65 -6.13 -7.37 9.68
CA VAL A 65 -5.39 -8.48 10.32
C VAL A 65 -5.97 -9.84 9.96
N GLN A 66 -7.30 -9.99 9.99
CA GLN A 66 -7.95 -11.25 9.63
C GLN A 66 -7.58 -11.72 8.22
N LEU A 67 -7.49 -10.79 7.26
CA LEU A 67 -7.10 -11.10 5.89
C LEU A 67 -5.59 -11.36 5.77
N LEU A 68 -4.74 -10.55 6.42
CA LEU A 68 -3.29 -10.76 6.41
C LEU A 68 -2.89 -12.11 7.02
N LYS A 69 -3.58 -12.57 8.07
CA LYS A 69 -3.35 -13.90 8.66
C LYS A 69 -3.76 -15.06 7.76
N ARG A 70 -4.60 -14.81 6.75
CA ARG A 70 -4.89 -15.79 5.71
C ARG A 70 -3.90 -15.71 4.56
N LEU A 71 -3.43 -14.50 4.23
CA LEU A 71 -2.51 -14.25 3.12
C LEU A 71 -1.07 -14.71 3.41
N HIS A 72 -0.48 -14.23 4.51
CA HIS A 72 0.95 -14.40 4.78
C HIS A 72 1.41 -15.87 4.93
N PRO A 73 0.58 -16.82 5.41
CA PRO A 73 0.98 -18.23 5.45
C PRO A 73 0.91 -18.96 4.11
N LEU A 74 0.35 -18.36 3.05
CA LEU A 74 0.18 -19.06 1.77
C LEU A 74 1.53 -19.32 1.08
N PRO A 75 1.64 -20.41 0.31
CA PRO A 75 2.81 -20.66 -0.51
C PRO A 75 2.92 -19.59 -1.61
N VAL A 76 4.14 -19.19 -1.96
CA VAL A 76 4.36 -18.31 -3.11
C VAL A 76 3.81 -18.99 -4.38
N PRO A 77 2.98 -18.31 -5.19
CA PRO A 77 2.43 -18.90 -6.41
C PRO A 77 3.50 -19.17 -7.46
N ASP A 78 3.19 -20.07 -8.40
CA ASP A 78 4.09 -20.45 -9.50
C ASP A 78 4.27 -19.37 -10.57
N PHE A 79 3.47 -18.31 -10.56
CA PHE A 79 3.61 -17.16 -11.46
C PHE A 79 4.44 -16.04 -10.81
N PRO A 80 5.14 -15.22 -11.61
CA PRO A 80 6.05 -14.21 -11.09
C PRO A 80 5.31 -13.05 -10.41
N LEU A 81 5.42 -12.96 -9.09
CA LEU A 81 4.97 -11.78 -8.32
C LEU A 81 5.98 -10.62 -8.36
N GLY A 82 7.27 -10.96 -8.36
CA GLY A 82 8.37 -10.04 -8.12
C GLY A 82 8.57 -9.74 -6.63
N ASP A 83 9.74 -9.20 -6.32
CA ASP A 83 10.10 -8.80 -4.95
C ASP A 83 9.48 -7.44 -4.60
N LEU A 84 9.21 -7.25 -3.32
CA LEU A 84 8.73 -5.99 -2.78
C LEU A 84 9.77 -4.88 -2.98
N ASP A 85 9.40 -3.87 -3.76
CA ASP A 85 10.10 -2.59 -3.82
C ASP A 85 9.22 -1.45 -3.24
N PRO A 86 9.54 -0.97 -2.02
CA PRO A 86 8.84 0.15 -1.39
C PRO A 86 8.88 1.45 -2.21
N PHE A 87 9.82 1.60 -3.13
CA PHE A 87 10.10 2.84 -3.84
C PHE A 87 9.52 2.89 -5.25
N VAL A 88 8.77 1.86 -5.67
CA VAL A 88 8.04 1.86 -6.95
C VAL A 88 7.15 3.09 -7.05
N ARG A 89 7.23 3.79 -8.19
CA ARG A 89 6.50 5.02 -8.53
C ARG A 89 6.87 6.26 -7.71
N VAL A 90 7.81 6.18 -6.76
CA VAL A 90 8.18 7.32 -5.91
C VAL A 90 8.89 8.41 -6.71
N SER A 91 9.82 8.05 -7.61
CA SER A 91 10.51 9.03 -8.45
C SER A 91 9.54 9.78 -9.36
N GLU A 92 8.65 9.04 -10.04
CA GLU A 92 7.64 9.58 -10.94
C GLU A 92 6.65 10.49 -10.20
N ARG A 93 6.32 10.16 -8.94
CA ARG A 93 5.51 11.02 -8.08
C ARG A 93 6.24 12.32 -7.72
N ILE A 94 7.53 12.26 -7.41
CA ILE A 94 8.36 13.44 -7.11
C ILE A 94 8.46 14.35 -8.34
N ASP A 95 8.68 13.78 -9.52
CA ASP A 95 8.80 14.56 -10.75
C ASP A 95 7.46 15.23 -11.12
N ALA A 96 6.35 14.53 -10.91
CA ALA A 96 5.00 15.06 -11.11
C ALA A 96 4.56 16.10 -10.06
N ALA A 97 5.26 16.25 -8.94
CA ALA A 97 4.88 17.14 -7.84
C ALA A 97 5.19 18.62 -8.13
N THR A 98 4.69 19.16 -9.23
CA THR A 98 4.99 20.52 -9.72
C THR A 98 4.48 21.64 -8.80
N SER A 99 3.62 21.34 -7.83
CA SER A 99 3.19 22.28 -6.79
C SER A 99 4.25 22.51 -5.71
N LEU A 100 5.29 21.67 -5.62
CA LEU A 100 6.42 21.82 -4.71
C LEU A 100 7.58 22.56 -5.37
N THR A 101 8.37 23.27 -4.55
CA THR A 101 9.61 23.90 -5.02
C THR A 101 10.61 22.86 -5.53
N GLU A 102 11.50 23.24 -6.45
CA GLU A 102 12.59 22.34 -6.88
C GLU A 102 13.50 21.95 -5.70
N TYR A 103 13.69 22.86 -4.75
CA TYR A 103 14.44 22.58 -3.52
C TYR A 103 13.83 21.44 -2.70
N ASP A 104 12.50 21.42 -2.54
CA ASP A 104 11.82 20.34 -1.84
C ASP A 104 11.77 19.04 -2.64
N ARG A 105 11.56 19.11 -3.96
CA ARG A 105 11.64 17.91 -4.83
C ARG A 105 13.03 17.29 -4.82
N SER A 106 14.09 18.09 -4.90
CA SER A 106 15.47 17.62 -4.80
C SER A 106 15.75 16.94 -3.45
N TRP A 107 15.24 17.50 -2.35
CA TRP A 107 15.35 16.85 -1.04
C TRP A 107 14.62 15.49 -0.98
N LEU A 108 13.42 15.39 -1.57
CA LEU A 108 12.68 14.13 -1.65
C LEU A 108 13.43 13.06 -2.46
N ARG A 109 14.11 13.44 -3.56
CA ARG A 109 14.96 12.52 -4.34
C ARG A 109 16.12 11.99 -3.49
N GLN A 110 16.82 12.87 -2.77
CA GLN A 110 17.90 12.47 -1.86
C GLN A 110 17.40 11.53 -0.75
N ARG A 111 16.25 11.85 -0.14
CA ARG A 111 15.66 11.00 0.91
C ARG A 111 15.25 9.62 0.37
N ARG A 112 14.68 9.56 -0.85
CA ARG A 112 14.38 8.29 -1.52
C ARG A 112 15.65 7.44 -1.70
N GLU A 113 16.72 8.02 -2.23
CA GLU A 113 17.97 7.30 -2.47
C GLU A 113 18.61 6.80 -1.16
N GLU A 114 18.55 7.61 -0.10
CA GLU A 114 19.01 7.22 1.22
C GLU A 114 18.25 6.00 1.75
N LEU A 115 16.92 6.05 1.73
CA LEU A 115 16.07 4.95 2.17
C LEU A 115 16.23 3.71 1.28
N GLN A 116 16.47 3.88 -0.02
CA GLN A 116 16.74 2.78 -0.94
C GLN A 116 18.05 2.07 -0.58
N ARG A 117 19.12 2.81 -0.25
CA ARG A 117 20.38 2.22 0.23
C ARG A 117 20.20 1.48 1.56
N GLN A 118 19.40 2.02 2.47
CA GLN A 118 19.08 1.36 3.74
C GLN A 118 18.24 0.10 3.53
N TRP A 119 17.27 0.10 2.62
CA TRP A 119 16.44 -1.05 2.27
C TRP A 119 17.24 -2.26 1.78
N ILE A 120 18.26 -2.01 0.97
CA ILE A 120 19.17 -3.05 0.46
C ILE A 120 19.99 -3.68 1.59
N ARG A 121 20.33 -2.90 2.62
CA ARG A 121 21.17 -3.31 3.75
C ARG A 121 20.38 -3.63 5.02
N ARG A 122 19.05 -3.72 4.92
CA ARG A 122 18.17 -3.88 6.08
C ARG A 122 18.49 -5.19 6.81
N PRO A 123 18.30 -5.24 8.14
CA PRO A 123 18.42 -6.50 8.88
C PRO A 123 17.35 -7.50 8.39
N SER A 124 17.64 -8.79 8.54
CA SER A 124 16.66 -9.84 8.29
C SER A 124 15.51 -9.72 9.31
N GLY A 125 14.27 -9.68 8.81
CA GLY A 125 13.06 -9.66 9.61
C GLY A 125 12.44 -11.04 9.76
N LEU A 126 11.11 -11.08 9.85
CA LEU A 126 10.32 -12.28 9.64
C LEU A 126 10.61 -12.88 8.25
N PRO A 127 10.41 -14.20 8.07
CA PRO A 127 10.55 -14.81 6.76
C PRO A 127 9.69 -14.10 5.71
N ASP A 128 10.28 -13.83 4.55
CA ASP A 128 9.56 -13.23 3.43
C ASP A 128 8.39 -14.14 3.02
N CYS A 129 7.26 -13.51 2.70
CA CYS A 129 6.03 -14.18 2.27
C CYS A 129 5.34 -13.37 1.17
N VAL A 130 4.21 -13.87 0.68
CA VAL A 130 3.33 -13.02 -0.15
C VAL A 130 2.76 -11.92 0.73
N VAL A 131 2.99 -10.67 0.34
CA VAL A 131 2.43 -9.47 0.97
C VAL A 131 1.47 -8.78 0.02
N HIS A 132 0.47 -8.12 0.56
CA HIS A 132 -0.43 -7.25 -0.20
C HIS A 132 0.34 -6.07 -0.80
N GLY A 133 1.29 -5.51 -0.05
CA GLY A 133 2.08 -4.35 -0.44
C GLY A 133 1.41 -3.00 -0.13
N ASP A 134 0.11 -3.01 0.15
CA ASP A 134 -0.70 -1.83 0.51
C ASP A 134 -1.90 -2.21 1.40
N ALA A 135 -1.65 -3.02 2.43
CA ALA A 135 -2.71 -3.48 3.33
C ALA A 135 -3.18 -2.38 4.30
N TRP A 136 -4.26 -1.69 3.94
CA TRP A 136 -4.93 -0.75 4.85
C TRP A 136 -6.45 -0.83 4.70
N VAL A 137 -7.17 -0.25 5.66
CA VAL A 137 -8.64 -0.34 5.76
C VAL A 137 -9.43 0.04 4.51
N GLY A 138 -8.88 0.86 3.60
CA GLY A 138 -9.51 1.23 2.34
C GLY A 138 -9.37 0.19 1.22
N ASN A 139 -8.37 -0.70 1.33
CA ASN A 139 -8.20 -1.85 0.45
C ASN A 139 -8.90 -3.10 1.01
N VAL A 140 -9.85 -2.90 1.92
CA VAL A 140 -10.70 -3.95 2.49
C VAL A 140 -12.15 -3.50 2.38
N ALA A 141 -12.96 -4.26 1.67
CA ALA A 141 -14.41 -4.11 1.68
C ALA A 141 -15.00 -4.97 2.80
N ARG A 142 -15.65 -4.35 3.78
CA ARG A 142 -16.45 -5.06 4.77
C ARG A 142 -17.87 -5.23 4.25
N THR A 143 -18.25 -6.47 3.96
CA THR A 143 -19.61 -6.84 3.54
C THR A 143 -20.38 -7.48 4.70
N ALA A 144 -21.68 -7.71 4.53
CA ALA A 144 -22.48 -8.52 5.47
C ALA A 144 -21.94 -9.96 5.65
N ARG A 145 -21.17 -10.48 4.68
CA ARG A 145 -20.57 -11.83 4.73
C ARG A 145 -19.15 -11.84 5.30
N GLY A 146 -18.59 -10.68 5.64
CA GLY A 146 -17.22 -10.53 6.13
C GLY A 146 -16.34 -9.65 5.24
N PRO A 147 -15.05 -9.50 5.62
CA PRO A 147 -14.12 -8.65 4.91
C PRO A 147 -13.61 -9.31 3.62
N ILE A 148 -13.34 -8.49 2.61
CA ILE A 148 -12.86 -8.89 1.29
C ILE A 148 -11.66 -8.02 0.94
N LEU A 149 -10.54 -8.64 0.59
CA LEU A 149 -9.32 -7.97 0.15
C LEU A 149 -9.50 -7.40 -1.27
N LEU A 150 -9.04 -6.17 -1.48
CA LEU A 150 -9.15 -5.43 -2.75
C LEU A 150 -7.77 -5.00 -3.23
N ASP A 151 -7.67 -4.65 -4.52
CA ASP A 151 -6.49 -4.01 -5.13
C ASP A 151 -5.17 -4.81 -5.02
N PHE A 152 -4.86 -5.55 -6.08
CA PHE A 152 -3.70 -6.44 -6.11
C PHE A 152 -2.51 -5.86 -6.86
N GLU A 153 -2.50 -4.55 -7.17
CA GLU A 153 -1.43 -3.94 -7.97
C GLU A 153 -0.04 -4.04 -7.29
N ARG A 154 -0.01 -4.19 -5.96
CA ARG A 154 1.20 -4.22 -5.12
C ARG A 154 1.56 -5.59 -4.57
N VAL A 155 0.78 -6.62 -4.88
CA VAL A 155 1.06 -7.95 -4.36
C VAL A 155 2.43 -8.42 -4.86
N SER A 156 3.29 -8.79 -3.92
CA SER A 156 4.70 -9.09 -4.14
C SER A 156 5.21 -10.02 -3.04
N VAL A 157 6.44 -10.52 -3.19
CA VAL A 157 7.13 -11.28 -2.14
C VAL A 157 8.01 -10.34 -1.31
N GLY A 158 7.90 -10.40 0.02
CA GLY A 158 8.72 -9.58 0.90
C GLY A 158 8.37 -9.74 2.37
N PRO A 159 8.94 -8.88 3.25
CA PRO A 159 8.74 -8.99 4.69
C PRO A 159 7.29 -8.63 5.05
N PRO A 160 6.57 -9.49 5.81
CA PRO A 160 5.20 -9.20 6.24
C PRO A 160 5.09 -7.92 7.07
N GLU A 161 6.18 -7.49 7.71
CA GLU A 161 6.28 -6.21 8.41
C GLU A 161 5.89 -5.02 7.52
N TRP A 162 6.08 -5.11 6.20
CA TRP A 162 5.67 -4.05 5.27
C TRP A 162 4.16 -3.82 5.25
N ASP A 163 3.36 -4.88 5.36
CA ASP A 163 1.91 -4.73 5.43
C ASP A 163 1.48 -4.21 6.82
N LEU A 164 2.13 -4.68 7.89
CA LEU A 164 1.85 -4.22 9.26
C LEU A 164 2.19 -2.74 9.46
N VAL A 165 3.26 -2.26 8.83
CA VAL A 165 3.70 -0.86 8.99
C VAL A 165 2.64 0.12 8.51
N SER A 166 1.77 -0.27 7.56
CA SER A 166 0.67 0.56 7.06
C SER A 166 -0.31 0.97 8.17
N THR A 167 -0.60 0.05 9.11
CA THR A 167 -1.42 0.36 10.29
C THR A 167 -0.59 1.10 11.34
N ALA A 168 0.66 0.70 11.55
CA ALA A 168 1.53 1.35 12.53
C ALA A 168 1.75 2.84 12.23
N VAL A 169 1.98 3.24 10.97
CA VAL A 169 2.10 4.67 10.62
C VAL A 169 0.81 5.44 10.86
N LYS A 170 -0.36 4.79 10.84
CA LYS A 170 -1.60 5.45 11.21
C LYS A 170 -1.71 5.74 12.70
N LEU A 171 -1.07 4.94 13.54
CA LEU A 171 -0.88 5.28 14.96
C LEU A 171 0.19 6.36 15.10
N THR A 172 1.40 6.08 14.62
CA THR A 172 2.59 6.85 14.98
C THR A 172 2.72 8.15 14.18
N THR A 173 2.36 8.17 12.90
CA THR A 173 2.54 9.33 12.02
C THR A 173 1.30 10.18 11.92
N THR A 174 0.14 9.57 11.62
CA THR A 174 -1.08 10.34 11.34
C THR A 174 -2.02 10.43 12.54
N GLY A 175 -1.88 9.58 13.56
CA GLY A 175 -2.82 9.49 14.68
C GLY A 175 -4.25 9.13 14.26
N ALA A 176 -4.42 8.54 13.08
CA ALA A 176 -5.72 8.09 12.55
C ALA A 176 -6.16 6.72 13.12
N VAL A 177 -5.25 5.99 13.77
CA VAL A 177 -5.53 4.78 14.53
C VAL A 177 -5.19 5.08 15.99
N SER A 178 -6.11 4.76 16.90
CA SER A 178 -5.91 4.96 18.34
C SER A 178 -5.01 3.88 18.95
N PRO A 179 -4.36 4.15 20.11
CA PRO A 179 -3.55 3.13 20.79
C PRO A 179 -4.32 1.83 21.10
N PRO A 180 -5.59 1.83 21.57
CA PRO A 180 -6.35 0.59 21.76
C PRO A 180 -6.60 -0.19 20.48
N GLU A 181 -6.91 0.49 19.37
CA GLU A 181 -7.11 -0.17 18.06
C GLU A 181 -5.80 -0.78 17.54
N TYR A 182 -4.67 -0.11 17.74
CA TYR A 182 -3.37 -0.65 17.37
C TYR A 182 -2.94 -1.82 18.28
N ALA A 183 -3.18 -1.73 19.58
CA ALA A 183 -2.93 -2.84 20.50
C ALA A 183 -3.76 -4.07 20.13
N GLU A 184 -5.02 -3.88 19.72
CA GLU A 184 -5.86 -4.96 19.19
C GLU A 184 -5.27 -5.55 17.90
N PHE A 185 -4.83 -4.70 16.96
CA PHE A 185 -4.17 -5.13 15.73
C PHE A 185 -2.96 -6.02 16.02
N CYS A 186 -2.06 -5.58 16.92
CA CYS A 186 -0.88 -6.34 17.34
C CYS A 186 -1.26 -7.65 18.02
N ALA A 187 -2.24 -7.65 18.93
CA ALA A 187 -2.69 -8.85 19.64
C ALA A 187 -3.29 -9.90 18.69
N LEU A 188 -4.07 -9.46 17.69
CA LEU A 188 -4.67 -10.36 16.71
C LEU A 188 -3.61 -10.95 15.77
N TYR A 189 -2.66 -10.15 15.30
CA TYR A 189 -1.62 -10.61 14.38
C TYR A 189 -0.55 -11.45 15.10
N GLY A 190 -0.17 -11.04 16.31
CA GLY A 190 0.87 -11.66 17.14
C GLY A 190 2.24 -10.96 17.06
N VAL A 191 2.32 -9.79 16.42
CA VAL A 191 3.55 -9.00 16.27
C VAL A 191 3.22 -7.51 16.38
N ASP A 192 3.98 -6.80 17.21
CA ASP A 192 4.06 -5.33 17.13
C ASP A 192 5.25 -4.94 16.27
N VAL A 193 5.00 -4.36 15.09
CA VAL A 193 6.07 -3.97 14.17
C VAL A 193 6.86 -2.76 14.69
N THR A 194 6.31 -1.96 15.61
CA THR A 194 6.99 -0.78 16.16
C THR A 194 8.13 -1.13 17.10
N GLU A 195 8.10 -2.33 17.69
CA GLU A 195 9.13 -2.84 18.60
C GLU A 195 10.23 -3.61 17.85
N ARG A 196 10.10 -3.78 16.52
CA ARG A 196 11.04 -4.56 15.71
C ARG A 196 12.18 -3.70 15.20
N GLU A 197 13.35 -4.34 15.10
CA GLU A 197 14.47 -3.76 14.36
C GLU A 197 14.05 -3.48 12.91
N GLY A 198 14.39 -2.31 12.39
CA GLY A 198 14.01 -1.89 11.04
C GLY A 198 12.66 -1.15 10.92
N TYR A 199 11.90 -0.99 12.02
CA TYR A 199 10.66 -0.21 12.00
C TYR A 199 10.85 1.21 11.47
N GLU A 200 11.92 1.90 11.88
CA GLU A 200 12.20 3.28 11.46
C GLU A 200 12.37 3.39 9.93
N LEU A 201 13.03 2.41 9.32
CA LEU A 201 13.21 2.32 7.87
C LEU A 201 11.87 2.07 7.16
N LEU A 202 11.09 1.08 7.63
CA LEU A 202 9.79 0.73 7.07
C LEU A 202 8.81 1.90 7.14
N SER A 203 8.72 2.54 8.31
CA SER A 203 7.85 3.69 8.54
C SER A 203 8.30 4.88 7.70
N SER A 204 9.60 5.21 7.67
CA SER A 204 10.14 6.28 6.81
C SER A 204 9.84 6.06 5.32
N ALA A 205 9.96 4.82 4.83
CA ALA A 205 9.64 4.49 3.45
C ALA A 205 8.13 4.64 3.17
N ARG A 206 7.26 4.18 4.09
CA ARG A 206 5.81 4.35 3.96
C ARG A 206 5.40 5.83 4.02
N GLU A 207 5.98 6.60 4.92
CA GLU A 207 5.76 8.04 5.03
C GLU A 207 6.19 8.80 3.77
N LEU A 208 7.35 8.45 3.18
CA LEU A 208 7.79 9.01 1.90
C LEU A 208 6.79 8.70 0.78
N ARG A 209 6.26 7.46 0.72
CA ARG A 209 5.20 7.10 -0.26
C ARG A 209 3.94 7.96 -0.06
N MET A 210 3.51 8.17 1.18
CA MET A 210 2.34 8.98 1.51
C MET A 210 2.54 10.46 1.16
N ALA A 211 3.72 11.02 1.42
CA ALA A 211 4.05 12.41 1.10
C ALA A 211 4.16 12.63 -0.42
N THR A 212 4.83 11.73 -1.14
CA THR A 212 4.98 11.84 -2.60
C THR A 212 3.67 11.59 -3.34
N TYR A 213 2.80 10.71 -2.84
CA TYR A 213 1.43 10.57 -3.35
C TYR A 213 0.65 11.88 -3.21
N ALA A 214 0.67 12.50 -2.03
CA ALA A 214 0.03 13.80 -1.80
C ALA A 214 0.53 14.88 -2.75
N ALA A 215 1.85 14.95 -2.92
CA ALA A 215 2.51 15.93 -3.75
C ALA A 215 2.17 15.77 -5.25
N GLN A 216 2.09 14.54 -5.75
CA GLN A 216 1.65 14.28 -7.12
C GLN A 216 0.20 14.73 -7.34
N HIS A 217 -0.71 14.47 -6.40
CA HIS A 217 -2.11 14.89 -6.54
C HIS A 217 -2.29 16.40 -6.45
N ALA A 218 -1.52 17.07 -5.58
CA ALA A 218 -1.57 18.53 -5.45
C ALA A 218 -1.22 19.27 -6.76
N ALA A 219 -0.44 18.66 -7.66
CA ALA A 219 -0.10 19.24 -8.96
C ALA A 219 -1.32 19.50 -9.87
N THR A 220 -2.37 18.68 -9.76
CA THR A 220 -3.62 18.84 -10.53
C THR A 220 -4.82 19.24 -9.68
N ARG A 221 -4.64 19.32 -8.36
CA ARG A 221 -5.69 19.59 -7.37
C ARG A 221 -5.20 20.60 -6.33
N PRO A 222 -5.32 21.90 -6.62
CA PRO A 222 -4.74 22.96 -5.80
C PRO A 222 -5.18 22.95 -4.34
N GLU A 223 -6.36 22.39 -4.01
CA GLU A 223 -6.85 22.23 -2.65
C GLU A 223 -5.90 21.42 -1.75
N TRP A 224 -5.10 20.52 -2.34
CA TRP A 224 -4.14 19.67 -1.61
C TRP A 224 -2.74 20.26 -1.50
N THR A 225 -2.47 21.43 -2.10
CA THR A 225 -1.13 22.05 -2.09
C THR A 225 -0.61 22.29 -0.68
N LYS A 226 -1.45 22.80 0.22
CA LYS A 226 -1.07 23.08 1.61
C LYS A 226 -0.74 21.79 2.38
N GLU A 227 -1.56 20.75 2.19
CA GLU A 227 -1.33 19.43 2.79
C GLU A 227 -0.04 18.79 2.25
N ALA A 228 0.19 18.84 0.93
CA ALA A 228 1.40 18.32 0.32
C ALA A 228 2.66 18.99 0.88
N GLN A 229 2.67 20.34 0.96
CA GLN A 229 3.80 21.07 1.56
C GLN A 229 3.96 20.72 3.05
N TYR A 230 2.85 20.63 3.79
CA TYR A 230 2.87 20.29 5.21
C TYR A 230 3.52 18.90 5.45
N ARG A 231 3.18 17.89 4.65
CA ARG A 231 3.80 16.56 4.75
C ARG A 231 5.30 16.60 4.49
N VAL A 232 5.75 17.36 3.48
CA VAL A 232 7.18 17.53 3.23
C VAL A 232 7.86 18.24 4.41
N ASP A 233 7.26 19.30 4.94
CA ASP A 233 7.78 20.00 6.12
C ASP A 233 7.89 19.07 7.34
N CYS A 234 6.91 18.19 7.56
CA CYS A 234 6.95 17.15 8.59
C CYS A 234 8.15 16.21 8.43
N LEU A 235 8.34 15.64 7.23
CA LEU A 235 9.48 14.75 6.95
C LEU A 235 10.83 15.45 7.12
N ARG A 236 10.87 16.76 6.93
CA ARG A 236 12.06 17.60 7.10
C ARG A 236 12.29 18.07 8.54
N GLY A 237 11.46 17.64 9.49
CA GLY A 237 11.56 18.03 10.90
C GLY A 237 11.11 19.47 11.19
N ARG A 238 10.44 20.15 10.25
CA ARG A 238 9.98 21.54 10.41
C ARG A 238 8.66 21.66 11.18
N ARG A 239 8.01 20.55 11.55
CA ARG A 239 6.67 20.51 12.18
C ARG A 239 6.63 19.77 13.52
N GLY A 240 7.75 19.72 14.23
CA GLY A 240 7.84 19.07 15.54
C GLY A 240 7.72 17.54 15.46
N PRO A 241 7.59 16.86 16.61
CA PRO A 241 7.50 15.41 16.65
C PRO A 241 6.16 14.90 16.12
N ARG A 242 6.16 13.63 15.73
CA ARG A 242 4.95 12.87 15.39
C ARG A 242 4.00 12.74 16.63
N PRO A 243 2.69 12.50 16.44
CA PRO A 243 1.96 12.38 15.17
C PRO A 243 1.59 13.75 14.57
N TRP A 244 1.71 13.88 13.25
CA TRP A 244 1.47 15.12 12.50
C TRP A 244 0.04 15.31 12.00
N LYS A 245 -0.84 14.32 12.16
CA LYS A 245 -2.27 14.40 11.78
C LYS A 245 -2.54 14.75 10.31
N TRP A 246 -1.85 14.07 9.39
CA TRP A 246 -2.05 14.23 7.95
C TRP A 246 -3.49 13.88 7.53
N THR A 247 -4.08 14.74 6.69
CA THR A 247 -5.45 14.56 6.18
C THR A 247 -5.47 13.61 4.99
N GLY A 248 -6.46 12.71 4.90
CA GLY A 248 -6.55 11.77 3.78
C GLY A 248 -6.73 12.48 2.44
N ILE A 249 -5.93 12.12 1.44
CA ILE A 249 -6.08 12.62 0.06
C ILE A 249 -6.75 11.51 -0.73
N MET A 250 -8.01 11.75 -1.09
CA MET A 250 -8.81 10.90 -1.98
C MET A 250 -8.57 11.32 -3.41
#